data_AF-A0A1V4RSE4-F1
#
_entry.id   AF-A0A1V4RSE4-F1
#
_cell.length_a   1.000
_cell.length_b   1.000
_cell.length_c   1.000
_cell.angle_alpha   90.00
_cell.angle_beta   90.00
_cell.angle_gamma   90.00
#
_symmetry.space_group_name_H-M   'P 1'
#
loop_
_entity.id
_entity.type
_entity.pdbx_description
1 polymer ?
#
loop_
_entity_poly.entity_id
_entity_poly.type
_entity_poly.pdbx_seq_one_letter_code
_entity_poly.pdbx_strand_id
1 'polypeptide(L)'
;MRLYQKKLGDHTEAIQIDYDRTTISYEELLGIFWESHNPTMPSLSRQYMSAIYFHSEEQKRLAVETRNREAAKRNTKIYTEIVPASKFYLAEAYHQKYLLRQRPALMKEFSAIYPATEDFVNSTVAARINGYFGGYGTLIDLKAELNNLGLSPETSNKLLEILEDLDS
;
A
#
# COMPACT_ATOMS: atom_id res chain seq x y z
N MET A 1 4.78 -1.76 2.50
CA MET A 1 4.31 -3.13 2.70
C MET A 1 4.04 -3.34 4.19
N ARG A 2 2.79 -3.24 4.61
CA ARG A 2 2.35 -3.71 5.95
C ARG A 2 1.92 -5.17 5.77
N LEU A 3 2.24 -6.09 6.67
CA LEU A 3 1.69 -7.46 6.68
C LEU A 3 1.34 -7.90 8.09
N TYR A 4 0.20 -8.56 8.26
CA TYR A 4 -0.01 -9.86 8.95
C TYR A 4 -1.51 -10.10 9.07
N GLN A 5 -2.02 -11.32 8.85
CA GLN A 5 -3.31 -11.73 9.42
C GLN A 5 -3.20 -13.16 9.94
N LYS A 6 -3.59 -13.42 11.19
CA LYS A 6 -3.40 -14.75 11.83
C LYS A 6 -4.62 -15.64 11.61
N LYS A 7 -4.36 -16.83 11.06
CA LYS A 7 -5.09 -18.07 11.40
C LYS A 7 -4.03 -19.14 11.70
N LEU A 8 -4.25 -19.92 12.77
CA LEU A 8 -3.35 -20.95 13.31
C LEU A 8 -2.31 -21.53 12.30
N GLY A 9 -1.03 -21.20 12.51
CA GLY A 9 0.12 -21.94 11.94
C GLY A 9 0.71 -21.44 10.61
N ASP A 10 -0.06 -20.76 9.75
CA ASP A 10 0.36 -20.42 8.38
C ASP A 10 0.17 -18.92 8.08
N HIS A 11 1.19 -18.23 7.56
CA HIS A 11 1.20 -16.77 7.29
C HIS A 11 1.00 -16.45 5.80
N THR A 12 0.28 -15.35 5.51
CA THR A 12 0.17 -14.76 4.16
C THR A 12 0.60 -13.29 4.20
N GLU A 13 1.34 -12.86 3.18
CA GLU A 13 1.71 -11.47 2.98
C GLU A 13 0.47 -10.66 2.54
N ALA A 14 0.01 -9.69 3.34
CA ALA A 14 -1.19 -8.88 3.05
C ALA A 14 -1.05 -7.41 3.43
N ILE A 15 -1.40 -6.47 2.55
CA ILE A 15 -1.34 -5.02 2.85
C ILE A 15 -2.64 -4.52 3.48
N GLN A 16 -2.53 -3.76 4.57
CA GLN A 16 -3.63 -2.95 5.11
C GLN A 16 -3.56 -1.52 4.56
N ILE A 17 -4.68 -1.03 4.04
CA ILE A 17 -4.81 0.30 3.43
C ILE A 17 -5.86 1.09 4.22
N ASP A 18 -5.41 2.17 4.85
CA ASP A 18 -6.29 3.22 5.36
C ASP A 18 -6.52 4.23 4.23
N TYR A 19 -7.77 4.55 3.93
CA TYR A 19 -8.13 5.41 2.80
C TYR A 19 -9.32 6.32 3.13
N ASP A 20 -9.36 7.49 2.49
CA ASP A 20 -10.48 8.42 2.56
C ASP A 20 -11.53 8.07 1.50
N ARG A 21 -12.73 7.69 1.95
CA ARG A 21 -13.86 7.31 1.10
C ARG A 21 -14.41 8.46 0.25
N THR A 22 -14.10 9.71 0.60
CA THR A 22 -14.47 10.90 -0.20
C THR A 22 -13.53 11.14 -1.37
N THR A 23 -12.33 10.55 -1.33
CA THR A 23 -11.30 10.67 -2.36
C THR A 23 -11.23 9.44 -3.25
N ILE A 24 -11.37 8.23 -2.68
CA ILE A 24 -11.35 6.96 -3.43
C ILE A 24 -12.34 5.96 -2.82
N SER A 25 -13.10 5.29 -3.68
CA SER A 25 -14.05 4.26 -3.27
C SER A 25 -13.36 2.90 -3.06
N TYR A 26 -14.04 2.00 -2.33
CA TYR A 26 -13.57 0.63 -2.17
C TYR A 26 -13.56 -0.14 -3.51
N GLU A 27 -14.49 0.16 -4.40
CA GLU A 27 -14.56 -0.47 -5.73
C GLU A 27 -13.38 -0.08 -6.61
N GLU A 28 -12.94 1.19 -6.55
CA GLU A 28 -11.71 1.64 -7.23
C GLU A 28 -10.46 0.97 -6.67
N LEU A 29 -10.37 0.81 -5.34
CA LEU A 29 -9.28 0.05 -4.72
C LEU A 29 -9.27 -1.41 -5.17
N LEU A 30 -10.44 -2.04 -5.33
CA LEU A 30 -10.55 -3.38 -5.89
C LEU A 30 -10.08 -3.40 -7.35
N GLY A 31 -10.42 -2.39 -8.15
CA GLY A 31 -9.91 -2.23 -9.52
C GLY A 31 -8.38 -2.25 -9.58
N ILE A 32 -7.74 -1.41 -8.76
CA ILE A 32 -6.27 -1.37 -8.63
C ILE A 32 -5.73 -2.74 -8.20
N PHE A 33 -6.37 -3.39 -7.23
CA PHE A 33 -5.97 -4.72 -6.78
C PHE A 33 -5.99 -5.75 -7.93
N TRP A 34 -7.04 -5.79 -8.73
CA TRP A 34 -7.17 -6.74 -9.85
C TRP A 34 -6.16 -6.48 -10.98
N GLU A 35 -5.75 -5.22 -11.18
CA GLU A 35 -4.75 -4.82 -12.18
C GLU A 35 -3.31 -5.06 -11.69
N SER A 36 -3.09 -5.08 -10.37
CA SER A 36 -1.75 -5.19 -9.78
C SER A 36 -1.08 -6.56 -9.89
N HIS A 37 -1.82 -7.62 -10.23
CA HIS A 37 -1.29 -8.98 -10.31
C HIS A 37 -2.10 -9.87 -11.27
N ASN A 38 -1.68 -11.12 -11.45
CA ASN A 38 -2.43 -12.12 -12.20
C ASN A 38 -3.25 -13.04 -11.26
N PRO A 39 -4.56 -12.81 -11.07
CA PRO A 39 -5.43 -13.60 -10.20
C PRO A 39 -5.97 -14.89 -10.85
N THR A 40 -5.54 -15.25 -12.05
CA THR A 40 -6.06 -16.41 -12.81
C THR A 40 -5.29 -17.70 -12.56
N MET A 41 -4.23 -17.63 -11.75
CA MET A 41 -3.41 -18.78 -11.37
C MET A 41 -3.62 -19.10 -9.88
N PRO A 42 -3.74 -20.38 -9.51
CA PRO A 42 -3.69 -20.77 -8.11
C PRO A 42 -2.29 -20.47 -7.55
N SER A 43 -2.23 -20.01 -6.30
CA SER A 43 -0.95 -19.75 -5.64
C SER A 43 -0.26 -21.06 -5.25
N LEU A 44 1.06 -21.11 -5.50
CA LEU A 44 1.91 -22.27 -5.17
C LEU A 44 2.25 -22.36 -3.67
N SER A 45 2.06 -21.27 -2.93
CA SER A 45 2.22 -21.22 -1.47
C SER A 45 1.17 -20.33 -0.82
N ARG A 46 0.85 -20.59 0.45
CA ARG A 46 -0.04 -19.72 1.25
C ARG A 46 0.55 -18.32 1.44
N GLN A 47 1.88 -18.20 1.46
CA GLN A 47 2.56 -16.92 1.64
C GLN A 47 2.25 -15.93 0.49
N TYR A 48 2.16 -16.44 -0.74
CA TYR A 48 1.88 -15.66 -1.96
C TYR A 48 0.45 -15.84 -2.46
N MET A 49 -0.48 -16.13 -1.54
CA MET A 49 -1.89 -16.28 -1.87
C MET A 49 -2.53 -14.93 -2.16
N SER A 50 -3.21 -14.80 -3.30
CA SER A 50 -4.06 -13.64 -3.57
C SER A 50 -5.32 -13.73 -2.72
N ALA A 51 -5.55 -12.75 -1.84
CA ALA A 51 -6.68 -12.72 -0.94
C ALA A 51 -7.18 -11.29 -0.69
N ILE A 52 -8.50 -11.15 -0.57
CA ILE A 52 -9.19 -9.93 -0.12
C ILE A 52 -9.80 -10.23 1.25
N TYR A 53 -9.38 -9.43 2.23
CA TYR A 53 -9.86 -9.50 3.61
C TYR A 53 -10.90 -8.40 3.85
N PHE A 54 -12.17 -8.78 3.98
CA PHE A 54 -13.24 -7.79 4.14
C PHE A 54 -13.57 -7.53 5.63
N HIS A 55 -13.89 -6.27 5.95
CA HIS A 55 -14.29 -5.83 7.28
C HIS A 55 -15.81 -5.63 7.43
N SER A 56 -16.57 -5.66 6.33
CA SER A 56 -18.03 -5.52 6.33
C SER A 56 -18.68 -6.34 5.22
N GLU A 57 -19.99 -6.59 5.35
CA GLU A 57 -20.76 -7.28 4.30
C GLU A 57 -20.80 -6.49 2.99
N GLU A 58 -20.74 -5.14 3.05
CA GLU A 58 -20.67 -4.32 1.84
C GLU A 58 -19.33 -4.51 1.10
N GLN A 59 -18.21 -4.55 1.82
CA GLN A 59 -16.91 -4.86 1.20
C GLN A 59 -16.91 -6.25 0.58
N LYS A 60 -17.48 -7.25 1.28
CA LYS A 60 -17.63 -8.61 0.75
C LYS A 60 -18.47 -8.63 -0.53
N ARG A 61 -19.61 -7.93 -0.54
CA ARG A 61 -20.50 -7.83 -1.71
C ARG A 61 -19.76 -7.26 -2.92
N LEU A 62 -19.09 -6.12 -2.75
CA LEU A 62 -18.31 -5.45 -3.80
C LEU A 62 -17.12 -6.30 -4.28
N ALA A 63 -16.41 -6.98 -3.36
CA ALA A 63 -15.31 -7.87 -3.71
C ALA A 63 -15.79 -9.06 -4.57
N VAL A 64 -16.93 -9.66 -4.23
CA VAL A 64 -17.52 -10.76 -5.03
C VAL A 64 -17.99 -10.27 -6.39
N GLU A 65 -18.67 -9.12 -6.43
CA GLU A 65 -19.17 -8.52 -7.66
C GLU A 65 -18.02 -8.20 -8.63
N THR A 66 -17.00 -7.48 -8.16
CA THR A 66 -15.83 -7.11 -8.98
C THR A 66 -15.02 -8.33 -9.42
N ARG A 67 -14.85 -9.35 -8.57
CA ARG A 67 -14.22 -10.63 -8.94
C ARG A 67 -14.98 -11.31 -10.09
N ASN A 68 -16.32 -11.32 -10.03
CA ASN A 68 -17.12 -11.93 -11.08
C ASN A 68 -17.03 -11.16 -12.40
N ARG A 69 -16.98 -9.81 -12.35
CA ARG A 69 -16.72 -8.97 -13.53
C ARG A 69 -15.34 -9.25 -14.12
N GLU A 70 -14.30 -9.38 -13.29
CA GLU A 70 -12.95 -9.74 -13.75
C GLU A 70 -12.88 -11.13 -14.35
N ALA A 71 -13.56 -12.11 -13.76
CA ALA A 71 -13.67 -13.47 -14.31
C ALA A 71 -14.31 -13.46 -15.71
N ALA A 72 -15.39 -12.70 -15.88
CA ALA A 72 -16.05 -12.52 -17.17
C ALA A 72 -15.15 -11.81 -18.19
N LYS A 73 -14.52 -10.69 -17.79
CA LYS A 73 -13.59 -9.91 -18.63
C LYS A 73 -12.41 -10.75 -19.14
N ARG A 74 -11.86 -11.62 -18.30
CA ARG A 74 -10.72 -12.49 -18.64
C ARG A 74 -11.14 -13.84 -19.22
N ASN A 75 -12.44 -14.14 -19.26
CA ASN A 75 -13.02 -15.42 -19.64
C ASN A 75 -12.33 -16.62 -18.95
N THR A 76 -12.04 -16.47 -17.64
CA THR A 76 -11.35 -17.50 -16.86
C THR A 76 -11.66 -17.38 -15.38
N LYS A 77 -11.38 -18.45 -14.64
CA LYS A 77 -11.58 -18.50 -13.18
C LYS A 77 -10.59 -17.56 -12.48
N ILE A 78 -11.11 -16.83 -11.49
CA ILE A 78 -10.33 -16.05 -10.55
C ILE A 78 -10.10 -16.88 -9.28
N TYR A 79 -8.84 -17.03 -8.87
CA TYR A 79 -8.42 -17.82 -7.71
C TYR A 79 -8.29 -17.02 -6.42
N THR A 80 -8.43 -15.70 -6.48
CA THR A 80 -8.38 -14.84 -5.29
C THR A 80 -9.42 -15.22 -4.26
N GLU A 81 -8.97 -15.46 -3.03
CA GLU A 81 -9.86 -15.73 -1.90
C GLU A 81 -10.53 -14.44 -1.40
N ILE A 82 -11.79 -14.54 -0.98
CA ILE A 82 -12.53 -13.44 -0.35
C ILE A 82 -12.98 -13.93 1.02
N VAL A 83 -12.32 -13.45 2.07
CA VAL A 83 -12.47 -14.00 3.42
C VAL A 83 -12.63 -12.88 4.46
N PRO A 84 -13.32 -13.13 5.59
CA PRO A 84 -13.48 -12.12 6.62
C PRO A 84 -12.12 -11.76 7.22
N ALA A 85 -11.90 -10.47 7.45
CA ALA A 85 -10.70 -10.00 8.10
C ALA A 85 -10.64 -10.51 9.54
N SER A 86 -9.53 -11.14 9.90
CA SER A 86 -9.15 -11.44 11.29
C SER A 86 -8.08 -10.46 11.79
N LYS A 87 -7.53 -10.70 12.98
CA LYS A 87 -6.53 -9.83 13.60
C LYS A 87 -5.35 -9.59 12.65
N PHE A 88 -5.12 -8.32 12.33
CA PHE A 88 -3.93 -7.87 11.63
C PHE A 88 -2.77 -7.74 12.62
N TYR A 89 -1.56 -8.12 12.24
CA TYR A 89 -0.34 -7.83 13.02
C TYR A 89 0.58 -6.94 12.18
N LEU A 90 1.61 -6.37 12.77
CA LEU A 90 2.56 -5.56 12.02
C LEU A 90 3.79 -6.39 11.69
N ALA A 91 4.19 -6.40 10.41
CA ALA A 91 5.45 -6.97 9.97
C ALA A 91 6.64 -6.19 10.54
N GLU A 92 7.81 -6.82 10.53
CA GLU A 92 9.06 -6.23 11.00
C GLU A 92 9.35 -4.88 10.33
N ALA A 93 10.00 -3.98 11.08
CA ALA A 93 10.13 -2.57 10.69
C ALA A 93 10.82 -2.37 9.34
N TYR A 94 11.76 -3.24 8.95
CA TYR A 94 12.51 -3.12 7.70
C TYR A 94 11.66 -3.38 6.44
N HIS A 95 10.53 -4.09 6.55
CA HIS A 95 9.58 -4.26 5.45
C HIS A 95 8.73 -3.00 5.20
N GLN A 96 8.62 -2.12 6.19
CA GLN A 96 7.79 -0.93 6.09
C GLN A 96 8.49 0.15 5.27
N LYS A 97 7.78 0.71 4.27
CA LYS A 97 8.31 1.75 3.38
C LYS A 97 9.69 1.36 2.79
N TYR A 98 9.80 0.10 2.36
CA TYR A 98 11.07 -0.54 1.98
C TYR A 98 11.92 0.29 1.02
N LEU A 99 11.33 0.83 -0.06
CA LEU A 99 12.09 1.59 -1.06
C LEU A 99 12.61 2.93 -0.51
N LEU A 100 11.80 3.61 0.30
CA LEU A 100 12.24 4.81 1.02
C LEU A 100 13.37 4.50 2.01
N ARG A 101 13.31 3.35 2.70
CA ARG A 101 14.38 2.93 3.62
C ARG A 101 15.73 2.70 2.94
N GLN A 102 15.73 2.42 1.63
CA GLN A 102 16.94 2.32 0.80
C GLN A 102 17.53 3.69 0.42
N ARG A 103 17.07 4.80 1.01
CA ARG A 103 17.55 6.16 0.76
C ARG A 103 18.07 6.79 2.06
N PRO A 104 19.37 6.62 2.39
CA PRO A 104 19.92 7.08 3.66
C PRO A 104 19.72 8.58 3.93
N ALA A 105 19.87 9.42 2.91
CA ALA A 105 19.68 10.87 3.02
C ALA A 105 18.25 11.23 3.48
N LEU A 106 17.24 10.65 2.85
CA LEU A 106 15.85 10.84 3.25
C LEU A 106 15.56 10.23 4.61
N MET A 107 16.04 9.02 4.89
CA MET A 107 15.80 8.37 6.19
C MET A 107 16.35 9.16 7.37
N LYS A 108 17.46 9.90 7.19
CA LYS A 108 17.97 10.82 8.21
C LYS A 108 16.95 11.91 8.55
N GLU A 109 16.31 12.50 7.53
CA GLU A 109 15.26 13.52 7.72
C GLU A 109 13.99 12.92 8.33
N PHE A 110 13.53 11.78 7.82
CA PHE A 110 12.35 11.10 8.37
C PHE A 110 12.52 10.70 9.83
N SER A 111 13.74 10.37 10.27
CA SER A 111 14.02 10.05 11.68
C SER A 111 13.92 11.28 12.60
N ALA A 112 14.14 12.49 12.06
CA ALA A 112 13.95 13.74 12.79
C ALA A 112 12.46 14.15 12.81
N ILE A 113 11.74 13.95 11.70
CA ILE A 113 10.31 14.28 11.58
C ILE A 113 9.45 13.31 12.40
N TYR A 114 9.79 12.03 12.40
CA TYR A 114 9.04 10.96 13.06
C TYR A 114 9.95 10.16 14.01
N PRO A 115 10.16 10.63 15.25
CA PRO A 115 11.01 9.93 16.23
C PRO A 115 10.47 8.54 16.59
N ALA A 116 9.14 8.36 16.57
CA ALA A 116 8.51 7.07 16.76
C ALA A 116 8.37 6.32 15.42
N THR A 117 8.78 5.04 15.40
CA THR A 117 8.70 4.20 14.19
C THR A 117 7.25 4.05 13.70
N GLU A 118 6.28 4.01 14.61
CA GLU A 118 4.86 3.90 14.26
C GLU A 118 4.37 5.08 13.42
N ASP A 119 4.75 6.32 13.79
CA ASP A 119 4.36 7.52 13.07
C ASP A 119 4.94 7.52 11.65
N PHE A 120 6.20 7.10 11.49
CA PHE A 120 6.81 6.91 10.17
C PHE A 120 6.06 5.87 9.32
N VAL A 121 5.70 4.74 9.93
CA VAL A 121 4.95 3.66 9.26
C VAL A 121 3.54 4.12 8.87
N ASN A 122 2.94 5.03 9.64
CA ASN A 122 1.61 5.59 9.42
C ASN A 122 1.57 6.86 8.57
N SER A 123 2.72 7.46 8.28
CA SER A 123 2.81 8.68 7.49
C SER A 123 2.37 8.50 6.03
N THR A 124 1.41 9.33 5.60
CA THR A 124 1.00 9.50 4.19
C THR A 124 2.17 9.97 3.34
N VAL A 125 2.96 10.93 3.84
CA VAL A 125 4.15 11.43 3.13
C VAL A 125 5.15 10.31 2.87
N ALA A 126 5.46 9.50 3.90
CA ALA A 126 6.34 8.36 3.72
C ALA A 126 5.78 7.34 2.71
N ALA A 127 4.45 7.19 2.63
CA ALA A 127 3.80 6.32 1.64
C ALA A 127 3.95 6.86 0.22
N ARG A 128 3.75 8.16 0.01
CA ARG A 128 3.90 8.83 -1.29
C ARG A 128 5.33 8.76 -1.81
N ILE A 129 6.31 9.12 -0.99
CA ILE A 129 7.72 9.05 -1.39
C ILE A 129 8.15 7.61 -1.68
N ASN A 130 7.70 6.63 -0.87
CA ASN A 130 7.97 5.23 -1.17
C ASN A 130 7.34 4.78 -2.50
N GLY A 131 6.14 5.27 -2.83
CA GLY A 131 5.45 5.00 -4.10
C GLY A 131 6.21 5.56 -5.30
N TYR A 132 6.70 6.80 -5.19
CA TYR A 132 7.54 7.44 -6.19
C TYR A 132 8.80 6.61 -6.50
N PHE A 133 9.53 6.14 -5.49
CA PHE A 133 10.66 5.24 -5.72
C PHE A 133 10.28 3.86 -6.28
N GLY A 134 9.01 3.48 -6.19
CA GLY A 134 8.44 2.29 -6.84
C GLY A 134 8.03 2.51 -8.29
N GLY A 135 8.23 3.72 -8.85
CA GLY A 135 7.82 4.08 -10.20
C GLY A 135 6.36 4.53 -10.31
N TYR A 136 5.71 4.85 -9.19
CA TYR A 136 4.32 5.31 -9.18
C TYR A 136 4.25 6.84 -8.97
N GLY A 137 3.92 7.56 -10.04
CA GLY A 137 3.84 9.04 -10.08
C GLY A 137 5.14 9.70 -10.56
N THR A 138 5.10 11.01 -10.77
CA THR A 138 6.28 11.81 -11.15
C THR A 138 6.76 12.67 -9.99
N LEU A 139 8.00 13.19 -10.10
CA LEU A 139 8.51 14.18 -9.14
C LEU A 139 7.63 15.44 -9.09
N ILE A 140 7.01 15.82 -10.21
CA ILE A 140 6.09 16.96 -10.30
C ILE A 140 4.83 16.70 -9.46
N ASP A 141 4.23 15.53 -9.60
CA ASP A 141 3.04 15.15 -8.82
C ASP A 141 3.38 15.10 -7.32
N LEU A 142 4.51 14.49 -6.98
CA LEU A 142 4.97 14.40 -5.60
C LEU A 142 5.19 15.77 -4.97
N LYS A 143 5.77 16.73 -5.71
CA LYS A 143 5.92 18.13 -5.27
C LYS A 143 4.58 18.78 -4.95
N ALA A 144 3.61 18.63 -5.85
CA ALA A 144 2.27 19.19 -5.64
C ALA A 144 1.58 18.56 -4.43
N GLU A 145 1.76 17.27 -4.19
CA GLU A 145 1.19 16.58 -3.04
C GLU A 145 1.85 16.98 -1.72
N LEU A 146 3.19 17.00 -1.64
CA LEU A 146 3.92 17.27 -0.40
C LEU A 146 3.56 18.61 0.24
N ASN A 147 3.27 19.63 -0.58
CA ASN A 147 2.83 20.95 -0.11
C ASN A 147 1.46 20.92 0.59
N ASN A 148 0.64 19.89 0.33
CA ASN A 148 -0.71 19.75 0.87
C ASN A 148 -0.81 18.71 2.00
N LEU A 149 0.28 18.00 2.32
CA LEU A 149 0.27 16.89 3.28
C LEU A 149 0.59 17.30 4.74
N GLY A 150 0.48 18.59 5.06
CA GLY A 150 0.55 19.10 6.43
C GLY A 150 1.95 19.11 7.05
N LEU A 151 3.01 19.00 6.25
CA LEU A 151 4.38 19.27 6.69
C LEU A 151 4.65 20.78 6.76
N SER A 152 5.60 21.18 7.61
CA SER A 152 6.08 22.56 7.60
C SER A 152 6.73 22.89 6.24
N PRO A 153 6.62 24.12 5.73
CA PRO A 153 7.26 24.52 4.46
C PRO A 153 8.76 24.21 4.43
N GLU A 154 9.46 24.41 5.53
CA GLU A 154 10.89 24.12 5.66
C GLU A 154 11.18 22.63 5.50
N THR A 155 10.35 21.78 6.11
CA THR A 155 10.48 20.33 6.01
C THR A 155 10.18 19.85 4.59
N SER A 156 9.12 20.36 3.97
CA SER A 156 8.77 20.05 2.59
C SER A 156 9.89 20.42 1.63
N ASN A 157 10.42 21.64 1.72
CA ASN A 157 11.52 22.10 0.87
C ASN A 157 12.76 21.23 1.01
N LYS A 158 13.15 20.89 2.24
CA LYS A 158 14.31 20.04 2.50
C LYS A 158 14.16 18.63 1.92
N LEU A 159 12.97 18.04 2.02
CA LEU A 159 12.69 16.74 1.39
C LEU A 159 12.75 16.84 -0.15
N LEU A 160 12.26 17.95 -0.72
CA LEU A 160 12.27 18.18 -2.15
C LEU A 160 13.67 18.36 -2.72
N GLU A 161 14.54 19.12 -2.04
CA GLU A 161 15.96 19.26 -2.43
C GLU A 161 16.64 17.90 -2.52
N ILE A 162 16.46 17.04 -1.51
CA ILE A 162 17.04 15.69 -1.50
C ILE A 162 16.45 14.84 -2.64
N LEU A 163 15.15 14.98 -2.95
CA LEU A 163 14.52 14.23 -4.02
C LEU A 163 15.02 14.66 -5.40
N GLU A 164 15.22 15.96 -5.62
CA GLU A 164 15.78 16.50 -6.86
C GLU A 164 17.21 16.01 -7.10
N ASP A 165 18.05 16.02 -6.06
CA ASP A 165 19.44 15.52 -6.13
C ASP A 165 19.52 14.00 -6.42
N LEU A 166 18.47 13.24 -6.07
CA LEU A 166 18.41 11.80 -6.33
C LEU A 166 17.83 11.45 -7.71
N ASP A 167 17.14 12.40 -8.35
CA ASP A 167 16.50 12.24 -9.67
C ASP A 167 17.40 12.75 -10.82
N SER A 168 18.46 13.51 -10.50
CA SER A 168 19.49 14.01 -11.42
C SER A 168 20.55 12.97 -11.77
#